data_AF-A0A9E6X5X7-F1
#
_entry.id   AF-A0A9E6X5X7-F1
#
_cell.length_a   1.000
_cell.length_b   1.000
_cell.length_c   1.000
_cell.angle_alpha   90.00
_cell.angle_beta   90.00
_cell.angle_gamma   90.00
#
_symmetry.space_group_name_H-M   'P 1'
#
loop_
_entity.id
_entity.type
_entity.pdbx_description
1 polymer ?
#
loop_
_entity_poly.entity_id
_entity_poly.type
_entity_poly.pdbx_seq_one_letter_code
_entity_poly.pdbx_strand_id
1 'polypeptide(L)'
;MRPRLSQTVRRCVIAHEVQHYLAGDRRIPTIHGTLKQESRANRAAARRLIDPNALFQLQQETEDPGVWAFELQVTGDILMAYLTA
;
A
#
# COMPACT_ATOMS: atom_id res chain seq x y z
N MET A 1 21.55 -4.33 9.55
CA MET A 1 21.48 -2.99 8.92
C MET A 1 20.24 -2.95 8.03
N ARG A 2 19.26 -2.08 8.28
CA ARG A 2 18.17 -1.87 7.30
C ARG A 2 18.76 -1.05 6.15
N PRO A 3 18.79 -1.55 4.90
CA PRO A 3 19.22 -0.75 3.76
C PRO A 3 18.42 0.54 3.77
N ARG A 4 19.03 1.67 3.37
CA ARG A 4 18.31 2.94 3.20
C ARG A 4 17.11 2.66 2.28
N LEU A 5 15.91 2.56 2.85
CA LEU A 5 14.68 2.31 2.09
C LEU A 5 14.57 3.39 1.02
N SER A 6 14.20 2.99 -0.21
CA SER A 6 13.88 3.97 -1.25
C SER A 6 12.79 4.91 -0.75
N GLN A 7 12.74 6.12 -1.29
CA GLN A 7 11.74 7.11 -0.90
C GLN A 7 10.30 6.55 -1.07
N THR A 8 10.05 5.80 -2.14
CA THR A 8 8.81 5.06 -2.40
C THR A 8 8.45 4.11 -1.26
N VAL A 9 9.38 3.25 -0.85
CA VAL A 9 9.14 2.29 0.24
C VAL A 9 8.88 3.03 1.55
N ARG A 10 9.64 4.08 1.85
CA ARG A 10 9.42 4.89 3.06
C ARG A 10 8.04 5.54 3.07
N ARG A 11 7.60 6.13 1.95
CA ARG A 11 6.26 6.72 1.80
C ARG A 11 5.17 5.70 2.05
N CYS A 12 5.30 4.51 1.46
CA CYS A 12 4.34 3.41 1.63
C CYS A 12 4.27 2.92 3.08
N VAL A 13 5.42 2.69 3.71
CA VAL A 13 5.50 2.26 5.11
C VAL A 13 4.87 3.30 6.03
N ILE A 14 5.20 4.58 5.88
CA ILE A 14 4.61 5.63 6.73
C ILE A 14 3.09 5.67 6.57
N ALA A 15 2.58 5.60 5.34
CA ALA A 15 1.13 5.61 5.11
C ALA A 15 0.44 4.41 5.76
N HIS A 16 1.05 3.22 5.68
CA HIS A 16 0.59 1.99 6.31
C HIS A 16 0.55 2.10 7.85
N GLU A 17 1.66 2.54 8.47
CA GLU A 17 1.74 2.70 9.93
C GLU A 17 0.75 3.75 10.46
N VAL A 18 0.49 4.81 9.68
CA VAL A 18 -0.57 5.77 10.02
C VAL A 18 -1.94 5.10 10.07
N GLN A 19 -2.23 4.12 9.21
CA GLN A 19 -3.52 3.41 9.25
C GLN A 19 -3.63 2.50 10.48
N HIS A 20 -2.54 1.85 10.90
CA HIS A 20 -2.52 1.11 12.17
C HIS A 20 -2.83 2.02 13.35
N TYR A 21 -2.19 3.20 13.39
CA TYR A 21 -2.42 4.19 14.45
C TYR A 21 -3.87 4.68 14.46
N LEU A 22 -4.42 5.07 13.30
CA LEU A 22 -5.79 5.55 13.17
C LEU A 22 -6.84 4.49 13.53
N ALA A 23 -6.56 3.21 13.25
CA ALA A 23 -7.44 2.09 13.59
C ALA A 23 -7.33 1.67 15.07
N GLY A 24 -6.39 2.23 15.83
CA GLY A 24 -6.14 1.86 17.23
C GLY A 24 -5.62 0.42 17.37
N ASP A 25 -4.85 -0.05 16.38
CA ASP A 25 -4.39 -1.42 16.37
C ASP A 25 -3.47 -1.75 17.53
N ARG A 26 -3.70 -2.95 18.07
CA ARG A 26 -2.86 -3.57 19.09
C ARG A 26 -2.42 -4.92 18.60
N ARG A 27 -1.30 -5.41 19.15
CA ARG A 27 -0.81 -6.76 18.88
C ARG A 27 -1.88 -7.79 19.27
N ILE A 28 -2.36 -8.55 18.28
CA ILE A 28 -3.31 -9.64 18.50
C ILE A 28 -2.51 -10.94 18.64
N PRO A 29 -2.82 -11.82 19.61
CA PRO A 29 -2.08 -13.07 19.83
C PRO A 29 -2.35 -14.15 18.77
N THR A 30 -3.18 -13.87 17.77
CA THR A 30 -3.54 -14.82 16.70
C THR A 30 -3.04 -14.32 15.35
N ILE A 31 -2.47 -15.22 14.55
CA ILE A 31 -2.02 -14.94 13.18
C ILE A 31 -3.15 -14.33 12.33
N HIS A 32 -4.36 -14.89 12.39
CA HIS A 32 -5.52 -14.40 11.63
C HIS A 32 -5.89 -12.95 11.99
N GLY A 33 -5.85 -12.60 13.28
CA GLY A 33 -6.11 -11.24 13.73
C GLY A 33 -5.07 -10.25 13.18
N THR A 34 -3.79 -10.59 13.29
CA THR A 34 -2.69 -9.79 12.73
C THR A 34 -2.87 -9.60 11.23
N LEU A 35 -3.08 -10.68 10.47
CA LEU A 35 -3.27 -10.60 9.01
C LEU A 35 -4.45 -9.71 8.61
N LYS A 36 -5.55 -9.70 9.39
CA LYS A 36 -6.67 -8.79 9.16
C LYS A 36 -6.29 -7.32 9.38
N GLN A 37 -5.50 -7.02 10.41
CA GLN A 37 -5.00 -5.66 10.67
C GLN A 37 -4.08 -5.19 9.55
N GLU A 38 -3.10 -6.01 9.17
CA GLU A 38 -2.15 -5.75 8.07
C GLU A 38 -2.89 -5.50 6.74
N SER A 39 -3.83 -6.39 6.40
CA SER A 39 -4.60 -6.32 5.15
C SER A 39 -5.46 -5.05 5.11
N ARG A 40 -6.10 -4.68 6.23
CA ARG A 40 -6.85 -3.42 6.33
C ARG A 40 -5.93 -2.20 6.20
N ALA A 41 -4.81 -2.19 6.91
CA ALA A 41 -3.84 -1.08 6.87
C ALA A 41 -3.31 -0.87 5.44
N ASN A 42 -2.98 -1.95 4.74
CA ASN A 42 -2.60 -1.90 3.32
C ASN A 42 -3.69 -1.32 2.43
N ARG A 43 -4.94 -1.79 2.53
CA ARG A 43 -6.05 -1.24 1.72
C ARG A 43 -6.30 0.25 1.99
N ALA A 44 -6.28 0.65 3.25
CA ALA A 44 -6.50 2.05 3.63
C ALA A 44 -5.34 2.96 3.19
N ALA A 45 -4.09 2.48 3.30
CA ALA A 45 -2.92 3.18 2.79
C ALA A 45 -2.98 3.31 1.27
N ALA A 46 -3.34 2.23 0.57
CA ALA A 46 -3.48 2.21 -0.88
C ALA A 46 -4.51 3.24 -1.37
N ARG A 47 -5.71 3.28 -0.77
CA ARG A 47 -6.75 4.28 -1.09
C ARG A 47 -6.30 5.72 -0.83
N ARG A 48 -5.33 5.93 0.06
CA ARG A 48 -4.78 7.26 0.36
C ARG A 48 -3.64 7.65 -0.60
N LEU A 49 -2.87 6.68 -1.07
CA LEU A 49 -1.66 6.94 -1.87
C LEU A 49 -1.91 6.95 -3.38
N ILE A 50 -2.91 6.21 -3.85
CA ILE A 50 -3.22 6.03 -5.26
C ILE A 50 -4.37 6.95 -5.64
N ASP A 51 -4.12 7.80 -6.64
CA ASP A 51 -5.19 8.54 -7.32
C ASP A 51 -5.85 7.62 -8.36
N PRO A 52 -7.16 7.34 -8.26
CA PRO A 52 -7.88 6.49 -9.22
C PRO A 52 -7.79 7.00 -10.66
N ASN A 53 -7.78 8.31 -10.88
CA ASN A 53 -7.72 8.88 -12.22
C ASN A 53 -6.34 8.67 -12.83
N ALA A 54 -5.28 8.85 -12.05
CA ALA A 54 -3.91 8.59 -12.50
C ALA A 54 -3.69 7.12 -12.84
N LEU A 55 -4.20 6.20 -12.00
CA LEU A 55 -4.16 4.76 -12.30
C LEU A 55 -4.94 4.43 -13.58
N PHE A 56 -6.13 5.00 -13.76
CA PHE A 56 -6.93 4.77 -14.97
C PHE A 56 -6.20 5.20 -16.24
N GLN A 57 -5.54 6.36 -16.23
CA GLN A 57 -4.75 6.83 -17.38
C GLN A 57 -3.59 5.88 -17.68
N LEU A 58 -2.83 5.46 -16.66
CA LEU A 58 -1.72 4.50 -16.83
C LEU A 58 -2.18 3.16 -17.41
N GLN A 59 -3.38 2.70 -17.04
CA GLN A 59 -3.98 1.48 -17.57
C GLN A 59 -4.38 1.61 -19.05
N GLN A 60 -4.56 2.82 -19.59
CA GLN A 60 -4.78 3.02 -21.02
C GLN A 60 -3.46 2.97 -21.82
N GLU A 61 -2.32 3.20 -21.16
CA GLU A 61 -1.00 3.28 -21.81
C GLU A 61 -0.26 1.94 -21.79
N THR A 62 -0.44 1.13 -20.75
CA THR A 62 0.26 -0.15 -20.58
C THR A 62 -0.52 -1.13 -19.72
N GLU A 63 -0.36 -2.44 -19.99
CA GLU A 63 -0.91 -3.53 -19.19
C GLU A 63 0.01 -3.99 -18.05
N ASP A 64 1.24 -3.44 -17.95
CA ASP A 64 2.23 -3.85 -16.96
C ASP A 64 2.00 -3.20 -15.58
N PRO A 65 1.61 -3.97 -14.55
CA PRO A 65 1.40 -3.42 -13.20
C PRO A 65 2.67 -2.92 -12.53
N GLY A 66 3.85 -3.40 -12.94
CA GLY A 66 5.13 -2.91 -12.46
C GLY A 66 5.36 -1.46 -12.86
N VAL A 67 4.99 -1.10 -14.09
CA VAL A 67 5.03 0.29 -14.57
C VAL A 67 4.04 1.15 -13.79
N TRP A 68 2.81 0.67 -13.54
CA TRP A 68 1.83 1.42 -12.74
C TRP A 68 2.35 1.72 -11.32
N ALA A 69 2.93 0.72 -10.65
CA ALA A 69 3.48 0.90 -9.31
C ALA A 69 4.64 1.92 -9.29
N PHE A 70 5.51 1.86 -10.31
CA PHE A 70 6.62 2.78 -10.47
C PHE A 70 6.13 4.23 -10.64
N GLU A 71 5.24 4.48 -11.61
CA GLU A 71 4.71 5.81 -11.92
C GLU A 71 3.89 6.41 -10.77
N LEU A 72 3.09 5.58 -10.09
CA LEU A 72 2.32 6.01 -8.90
C LEU A 72 3.18 6.15 -7.64
N GLN A 73 4.48 5.83 -7.72
CA GLN A 73 5.43 5.84 -6.60
C GLN A 73 4.89 5.05 -5.39
N VAL A 74 4.41 3.83 -5.65
CA VAL A 74 3.96 2.87 -4.64
C VAL A 74 4.71 1.54 -4.77
N THR A 75 4.67 0.70 -3.73
CA THR A 75 5.15 -0.68 -3.83
C THR A 75 4.12 -1.56 -4.51
N GLY A 76 4.57 -2.71 -5.06
CA GLY A 76 3.66 -3.72 -5.62
C GLY A 76 2.60 -4.18 -4.62
N ASP A 77 2.97 -4.35 -3.34
CA ASP A 77 2.00 -4.75 -2.30
C ASP A 77 0.88 -3.72 -2.10
N ILE A 78 1.20 -2.42 -2.13
CA ILE A 78 0.20 -1.35 -2.02
C ILE A 78 -0.68 -1.29 -3.27
N LEU A 79 -0.10 -1.45 -4.46
CA LEU A 79 -0.87 -1.53 -5.70
C LEU A 79 -1.83 -2.73 -5.67
N MET A 80 -1.34 -3.92 -5.30
CA MET A 80 -2.17 -5.12 -5.19
C MET A 80 -3.27 -4.96 -4.15
N ALA A 81 -2.97 -4.33 -3.02
CA ALA A 81 -3.97 -4.01 -2.01
C ALA A 81 -5.06 -3.06 -2.54
N TYR A 82 -4.72 -2.15 -3.46
CA TYR A 82 -5.71 -1.29 -4.12
C TYR A 82 -6.60 -2.09 -5.08
N LEU A 83 -5.99 -2.89 -5.95
CA LEU A 83 -6.69 -3.64 -7.00
C LEU A 83 -7.61 -4.75 -6.45
N THR A 84 -7.37 -5.19 -5.20
CA THR A 84 -8.14 -6.24 -4.52
C THR A 84 -9.02 -5.71 -3.37
N ALA A 85 -9.12 -4.38 -3.21
CA ALA A 85 -9.90 -3.70 -2.16
C ALA A 85 -11.38 -3.54 -2.46
#